data_AF-A0A913Z3G8-F1
#
_entry.id   AF-A0A913Z3G8-F1
#
_cell.length_a   1.000
_cell.length_b   1.000
_cell.length_c   1.000
_cell.angle_alpha   90.00
_cell.angle_beta   90.00
_cell.angle_gamma   90.00
#
_symmetry.space_group_name_H-M   'P 1'
#
loop_
_entity.id
_entity.type
_entity.pdbx_description
1 polymer ?
#
loop_
_entity_poly.entity_id
_entity_poly.type
_entity_poly.pdbx_seq_one_letter_code
_entity_poly.pdbx_strand_id
1 'polypeptide(L)'
;MSQAAVGVPYDAFDNPLLMKTELGKPAKRGFTLPDYNFTYGRPNLAKDGGAAEAMSGWSPTASLPTLRKEKRPDRDFVALNKACIGSGLVTAKEQFEYRATHDVRRRVAEEEKNKTKIKRIPASMTFGISTRPSTPVFDLLEHRYQDRWLNERRKNELAKRDRLVQKQNLNKGIYETRASLLRKYCPPVESPPLWQMPKFQKQQPHLETFRSTQARQKAFESHATDCTARTGVFGHGTYESAKS
;
A
#
# COMPACT_ATOMS: atom_id res chain seq x y z
N MET A 1 -30.13 -35.99 -36.23
CA MET A 1 -29.28 -35.25 -35.28
C MET A 1 -29.82 -33.82 -35.18
N SER A 2 -30.53 -33.48 -34.11
CA SER A 2 -30.95 -32.11 -33.83
C SER A 2 -30.34 -31.71 -32.48
N GLN A 3 -29.43 -30.75 -32.51
CA GLN A 3 -28.73 -30.26 -31.32
C GLN A 3 -29.75 -29.65 -30.34
N ALA A 4 -29.87 -30.24 -29.16
CA ALA A 4 -30.59 -29.64 -28.04
C ALA A 4 -29.76 -28.46 -27.52
N ALA A 5 -30.24 -27.24 -27.73
CA ALA A 5 -29.65 -26.05 -27.14
C ALA A 5 -29.85 -26.12 -25.61
N VAL A 6 -28.75 -26.38 -24.90
CA VAL A 6 -28.66 -26.23 -23.44
C VAL A 6 -28.59 -24.74 -23.14
N GLY A 7 -29.76 -24.11 -23.03
CA GLY A 7 -29.92 -22.74 -22.53
C GLY A 7 -30.87 -22.76 -21.36
N VAL A 8 -30.43 -22.25 -20.21
CA VAL A 8 -31.33 -21.94 -19.09
C VAL A 8 -32.45 -21.05 -19.64
N PRO A 9 -33.75 -21.37 -19.46
CA PRO A 9 -34.81 -20.46 -19.87
C PRO A 9 -34.62 -19.17 -19.07
N TYR A 10 -34.16 -18.12 -19.74
CA TYR A 10 -34.19 -16.79 -19.17
C TYR A 10 -35.67 -16.40 -19.10
N ASP A 11 -36.24 -16.40 -17.89
CA ASP A 11 -37.53 -15.76 -17.67
C ASP A 11 -37.37 -14.28 -18.00
N ALA A 12 -37.82 -13.90 -19.20
CA ALA A 12 -37.77 -12.54 -19.73
C ALA A 12 -38.57 -11.53 -18.86
N PHE A 13 -39.21 -12.01 -17.81
CA PHE A 13 -40.05 -11.26 -16.87
C PHE A 13 -39.29 -10.68 -15.68
N ASP A 14 -38.02 -11.03 -15.47
CA ASP A 14 -37.23 -10.51 -14.35
C ASP A 14 -36.18 -9.47 -14.78
N ASN A 15 -35.78 -9.47 -16.06
CA ASN A 15 -34.79 -8.53 -16.57
C ASN A 15 -35.46 -7.26 -17.11
N PRO A 16 -35.29 -6.09 -16.45
CA PRO A 16 -35.92 -4.84 -16.89
C PRO A 16 -35.46 -4.37 -18.27
N LEU A 17 -34.29 -4.81 -18.75
CA LEU A 17 -33.77 -4.45 -20.08
C LEU A 17 -34.43 -5.25 -21.22
N LEU A 18 -35.06 -6.37 -20.90
CA LEU A 18 -35.72 -7.23 -21.88
C LEU A 18 -37.26 -7.02 -21.90
N MET A 19 -37.78 -6.20 -20.99
CA MET A 19 -39.20 -5.87 -20.92
C MET A 19 -39.61 -4.87 -21.99
N LYS A 20 -40.66 -5.21 -22.74
CA LYS A 20 -41.26 -4.29 -23.72
C LYS A 20 -42.07 -3.21 -23.00
N THR A 21 -41.98 -1.97 -23.47
CA THR A 21 -42.80 -0.86 -22.98
C THR A 21 -44.22 -0.97 -23.53
N GLU A 22 -45.23 -0.96 -22.65
CA GLU A 22 -46.65 -0.93 -23.02
C GLU A 22 -47.12 0.53 -23.12
N LEU A 23 -47.77 0.90 -24.23
CA LEU A 23 -48.30 2.25 -24.43
C LEU A 23 -49.36 2.58 -23.36
N GLY A 24 -49.25 3.75 -22.75
CA GLY A 24 -50.20 4.23 -21.73
C GLY A 24 -50.01 3.64 -20.32
N LYS A 25 -48.98 2.82 -20.10
CA LYS A 25 -48.64 2.28 -18.77
C LYS A 25 -47.24 2.72 -18.33
N PRO A 26 -46.99 2.84 -17.00
CA PRO A 26 -45.65 3.09 -16.51
C PRO A 26 -44.72 1.91 -16.79
N ALA A 27 -43.42 2.19 -16.95
CA ALA A 27 -42.41 1.17 -17.19
C ALA A 27 -42.34 0.16 -16.03
N LYS A 28 -42.47 -1.12 -16.35
CA LYS A 28 -42.31 -2.23 -15.39
C LYS A 28 -40.83 -2.50 -15.17
N ARG A 29 -40.43 -2.83 -13.93
CA ARG A 29 -39.03 -3.08 -13.55
C ARG A 29 -38.71 -4.54 -13.19
N GLY A 30 -39.65 -5.46 -13.43
CA GLY A 30 -39.46 -6.88 -13.13
C GLY A 30 -39.41 -7.23 -11.63
N PHE A 31 -39.88 -6.35 -10.74
CA PHE A 31 -39.94 -6.66 -9.32
C PHE A 31 -41.25 -7.36 -8.95
N THR A 32 -41.16 -8.42 -8.15
CA THR A 32 -42.31 -9.02 -7.49
C THR A 32 -42.89 -8.03 -6.48
N LEU A 33 -44.09 -7.53 -6.77
CA LEU A 33 -44.80 -6.63 -5.86
C LEU A 33 -45.61 -7.46 -4.84
N PRO A 34 -45.76 -6.96 -3.60
CA PRO A 34 -46.71 -7.52 -2.64
C PRO A 34 -48.15 -7.58 -3.18
N ASP A 35 -48.97 -8.42 -2.54
CA ASP A 35 -50.39 -8.61 -2.88
C ASP A 35 -51.18 -7.29 -2.95
N TYR A 36 -52.32 -7.31 -3.64
CA TYR A 36 -53.17 -6.14 -3.84
C TYR A 36 -53.60 -5.43 -2.55
N ASN A 37 -53.68 -6.18 -1.43
CA ASN A 37 -54.06 -5.63 -0.13
C ASN A 37 -52.89 -4.96 0.63
N PHE A 38 -51.69 -4.91 0.05
CA PHE A 38 -50.54 -4.26 0.66
C PHE A 38 -50.59 -2.74 0.49
N THR A 39 -50.60 -2.03 1.61
CA THR A 39 -50.49 -0.57 1.61
C THR A 39 -49.02 -0.16 1.62
N TYR A 40 -48.58 0.49 0.54
CA TYR A 40 -47.22 1.04 0.45
C TYR A 40 -47.05 2.25 1.37
N GLY A 41 -45.85 2.42 1.90
CA GLY A 41 -45.50 3.49 2.81
C GLY A 41 -45.25 2.98 4.23
N ARG A 42 -44.82 3.89 5.11
CA ARG A 42 -44.58 3.57 6.52
C ARG A 42 -45.73 4.16 7.34
N PRO A 43 -46.53 3.34 8.06
CA PRO A 43 -47.55 3.89 8.93
C PRO A 43 -46.89 4.70 10.06
N ASN A 44 -47.48 5.85 10.37
CA ASN A 44 -47.12 6.63 11.55
C ASN A 44 -47.67 5.91 12.78
N LEU A 45 -46.94 4.90 13.25
CA LEU A 45 -47.22 4.25 14.52
C LEU A 45 -46.84 5.20 15.64
N ALA A 46 -47.79 6.03 16.08
CA ALA A 46 -47.64 6.76 17.33
C ALA A 46 -47.64 5.74 18.47
N LYS A 47 -46.46 5.49 19.04
CA LYS A 47 -46.32 4.72 20.29
C LYS A 47 -46.35 5.61 21.52
N ASP A 48 -46.51 6.91 21.30
CA ASP A 48 -46.63 7.90 22.33
C ASP A 48 -48.11 7.80 22.77
N GLY A 49 -48.38 7.53 24.05
CA GLY A 49 -49.70 7.38 24.66
C GLY A 49 -50.58 8.64 24.65
N GLY A 50 -50.41 9.46 23.60
CA GLY A 50 -51.20 10.63 23.27
C GLY A 50 -50.93 11.82 24.19
N ALA A 51 -51.84 12.80 24.09
CA ALA A 51 -51.80 13.98 24.94
C ALA A 51 -51.94 13.63 26.44
N ALA A 52 -52.61 12.53 26.78
CA ALA A 52 -52.77 12.09 28.16
C ALA A 52 -51.43 11.71 28.81
N GLU A 53 -50.59 10.93 28.11
CA GLU A 53 -49.25 10.61 28.60
C GLU A 53 -48.36 11.86 28.67
N ALA A 54 -48.45 12.75 27.69
CA ALA A 54 -47.70 14.01 27.67
C ALA A 54 -48.05 14.94 28.85
N MET A 55 -49.32 14.98 29.25
CA MET A 55 -49.81 15.79 30.37
C MET A 55 -49.53 15.16 31.74
N SER A 56 -49.37 13.83 31.80
CA SER A 56 -49.16 13.09 33.06
C SER A 56 -47.76 13.23 33.68
N GLY A 57 -46.88 14.01 33.04
CA GLY A 57 -45.53 14.27 33.51
C GLY A 57 -44.53 13.19 33.06
N TRP A 58 -43.26 13.59 32.91
CA TRP A 58 -42.19 12.69 32.50
C TRP A 58 -41.93 11.69 33.62
N SER A 59 -42.37 10.44 33.47
CA SER A 59 -42.01 9.37 34.38
C SER A 59 -40.48 9.18 34.37
N PRO A 60 -39.76 9.34 35.51
CA PRO A 60 -38.32 9.13 35.57
C PRO A 60 -37.90 7.67 35.34
N THR A 61 -38.86 6.74 35.26
CA THR A 61 -38.62 5.31 35.16
C THR A 61 -38.97 4.77 33.79
N ALA A 62 -38.42 5.38 32.74
CA ALA A 62 -38.29 4.73 31.44
C ALA A 62 -36.96 5.13 30.81
N SER A 63 -35.85 4.97 31.54
CA SER A 63 -34.65 4.53 30.86
C SER A 63 -34.96 3.13 30.34
N LEU A 64 -35.60 3.05 29.17
CA LEU A 64 -35.50 1.84 28.36
C LEU A 64 -34.01 1.49 28.40
N PRO A 65 -33.62 0.27 28.82
CA PRO A 65 -32.29 -0.18 28.54
C PRO A 65 -32.27 -0.24 27.02
N THR A 66 -31.83 0.85 26.40
CA THR A 66 -31.14 0.77 25.14
C THR A 66 -29.96 -0.13 25.51
N LEU A 67 -30.19 -1.43 25.39
CA LEU A 67 -29.14 -2.42 25.21
C LEU A 67 -28.35 -1.82 24.07
N ARG A 68 -27.33 -1.04 24.44
CA ARG A 68 -26.33 -0.53 23.53
C ARG A 68 -25.71 -1.81 23.04
N LYS A 69 -26.26 -2.35 21.95
CA LYS A 69 -25.64 -3.43 21.22
C LYS A 69 -24.25 -2.90 20.97
N GLU A 70 -23.28 -3.44 21.69
CA GLU A 70 -21.89 -3.05 21.53
C GLU A 70 -21.65 -3.20 20.03
N LYS A 71 -21.47 -2.06 19.35
CA LYS A 71 -21.25 -2.07 17.91
C LYS A 71 -19.93 -2.80 17.74
N ARG A 72 -20.02 -4.06 17.33
CA ARG A 72 -18.82 -4.83 17.00
C ARG A 72 -18.09 -4.03 15.94
N PRO A 73 -16.78 -3.81 16.11
CA PRO A 73 -16.01 -3.09 15.11
C PRO A 73 -16.15 -3.77 13.74
N ASP A 74 -16.09 -2.95 12.69
CA ASP A 74 -16.16 -3.45 11.32
C ASP A 74 -15.03 -4.44 11.05
N ARG A 75 -15.27 -5.39 10.14
CA ARG A 75 -14.26 -6.36 9.72
C ARG A 75 -13.10 -5.65 9.00
N ASP A 76 -11.88 -6.12 9.27
CA ASP A 76 -10.70 -5.62 8.59
C ASP A 76 -10.39 -6.45 7.33
N PHE A 77 -10.99 -6.05 6.21
CA PHE A 77 -10.78 -6.73 4.93
C PHE A 77 -9.33 -6.65 4.44
N VAL A 78 -8.55 -5.64 4.83
CA VAL A 78 -7.15 -5.52 4.40
C VAL A 78 -6.29 -6.56 5.09
N ALA A 79 -6.47 -6.70 6.41
CA ALA A 79 -5.79 -7.73 7.19
C ALA A 79 -6.21 -9.14 6.75
N LEU A 80 -7.51 -9.37 6.52
CA LEU A 80 -8.03 -10.65 6.02
C LEU A 80 -7.45 -11.00 4.65
N ASN A 81 -7.43 -10.06 3.71
CA ASN A 81 -6.88 -10.32 2.37
C ASN A 81 -5.39 -10.60 2.41
N LYS A 82 -4.63 -9.90 3.26
CA LYS A 82 -3.20 -10.17 3.45
C LYS A 82 -2.96 -11.59 4.00
N ALA A 83 -3.76 -12.03 4.98
CA ALA A 83 -3.67 -13.38 5.53
C ALA A 83 -4.11 -14.46 4.54
N CYS A 84 -5.13 -14.17 3.73
CA CYS A 84 -5.60 -15.03 2.65
C CYS A 84 -4.49 -15.25 1.60
N ILE A 85 -3.83 -14.17 1.16
CA ILE A 85 -2.69 -14.26 0.25
C ILE A 85 -1.52 -15.02 0.91
N GLY A 86 -1.25 -14.77 2.20
CA GLY A 86 -0.21 -15.48 2.94
C GLY A 86 -0.46 -16.98 3.11
N SER A 87 -1.71 -17.42 3.03
CA SER A 87 -2.10 -18.85 3.03
C SER A 87 -2.21 -19.44 1.62
N GLY A 88 -1.86 -18.68 0.58
CA GLY A 88 -1.87 -19.13 -0.81
C GLY A 88 -3.25 -19.13 -1.47
N LEU A 89 -4.26 -18.53 -0.83
CA LEU A 89 -5.63 -18.42 -1.36
C LEU A 89 -5.75 -17.15 -2.21
N VAL A 90 -5.83 -17.32 -3.52
CA VAL A 90 -5.77 -16.21 -4.51
C VAL A 90 -7.12 -16.03 -5.24
N THR A 91 -7.98 -17.04 -5.24
CA THR A 91 -9.27 -17.00 -5.94
C THR A 91 -10.31 -16.22 -5.14
N ALA A 92 -11.22 -15.50 -5.82
CA ALA A 92 -12.28 -14.73 -5.15
C ALA A 92 -13.19 -15.60 -4.26
N LYS A 93 -13.49 -16.83 -4.68
CA LYS A 93 -14.29 -17.80 -3.90
C LYS A 93 -13.57 -18.22 -2.62
N GLU A 94 -12.28 -18.55 -2.72
CA GLU A 94 -11.44 -18.89 -1.57
C GLU A 94 -11.35 -17.71 -0.58
N GLN A 95 -11.17 -16.49 -1.09
CA GLN A 95 -11.17 -15.28 -0.26
C GLN A 95 -12.51 -15.06 0.45
N PHE A 96 -13.63 -15.37 -0.20
CA PHE A 96 -14.96 -15.28 0.40
C PHE A 96 -15.12 -16.30 1.54
N GLU A 97 -14.76 -17.56 1.29
CA GLU A 97 -14.79 -18.64 2.29
C GLU A 97 -13.85 -18.34 3.46
N TYR A 98 -12.65 -17.82 3.18
CA TYR A 98 -11.67 -17.42 4.19
C TYR A 98 -12.20 -16.30 5.10
N ARG A 99 -12.89 -15.30 4.54
CA ARG A 99 -13.55 -14.22 5.30
C ARG A 99 -14.78 -14.68 6.08
N ALA A 100 -15.37 -15.83 5.73
CA ALA A 100 -16.48 -16.41 6.47
C ALA A 100 -16.00 -17.17 7.72
N THR A 101 -14.84 -17.82 7.63
CA THR A 101 -14.26 -18.63 8.72
C THR A 101 -13.35 -17.82 9.66
N HIS A 102 -12.69 -16.77 9.17
CA HIS A 102 -11.78 -15.95 9.96
C HIS A 102 -12.39 -14.58 10.29
N ASP A 103 -12.55 -14.26 11.58
CA ASP A 103 -13.09 -12.96 12.03
C ASP A 103 -11.97 -12.04 12.53
N VAL A 104 -11.45 -11.18 11.63
CA VAL A 104 -10.50 -10.11 11.99
C VAL A 104 -11.23 -8.77 11.98
N ARG A 105 -11.18 -8.05 13.10
CA ARG A 105 -11.85 -6.75 13.26
C ARG A 105 -10.86 -5.60 13.29
N ARG A 106 -11.28 -4.45 12.75
CA ARG A 106 -10.50 -3.23 12.85
C ARG A 106 -10.36 -2.83 14.32
N ARG A 107 -9.14 -2.47 14.72
CA ARG A 107 -8.97 -1.79 16.01
C ARG A 107 -9.65 -0.44 15.90
N VAL A 108 -10.57 -0.16 16.83
CA VAL A 108 -11.16 1.18 16.96
C VAL A 108 -10.01 2.13 17.24
N ALA A 109 -9.78 3.07 16.30
CA ALA A 109 -8.74 4.08 16.44
C ALA A 109 -8.94 4.84 17.77
N GLU A 110 -7.85 5.23 18.40
CA GLU A 110 -7.89 5.93 19.70
C GLU A 110 -8.71 7.23 19.62
N GLU A 111 -8.71 7.88 18.46
CA GLU A 111 -9.56 9.04 18.14
C GLU A 111 -11.06 8.73 18.21
N GLU A 112 -11.51 7.58 17.71
CA GLU A 112 -12.91 7.14 17.79
C GLU A 112 -13.30 6.80 19.24
N LYS A 113 -12.40 6.15 19.99
CA LYS A 113 -12.60 5.88 21.43
C LYS A 113 -12.74 7.18 22.22
N ASN A 114 -11.99 8.22 21.86
CA ASN A 114 -12.05 9.52 22.52
C ASN A 114 -13.32 10.30 22.18
N LYS A 115 -13.86 10.17 20.96
CA LYS A 115 -15.16 10.77 20.58
C LYS A 115 -16.34 10.18 21.35
N THR A 116 -16.32 8.87 21.64
CA THR A 116 -17.39 8.23 22.42
C THR A 116 -17.37 8.56 23.92
N LYS A 117 -16.27 9.10 24.43
CA LYS A 117 -16.23 9.67 25.79
C LYS A 117 -16.76 11.09 25.76
N ILE A 118 -18.03 11.27 25.45
CA ILE A 118 -18.73 12.52 25.75
C ILE A 118 -18.76 12.61 27.27
N LYS A 119 -17.76 13.28 27.85
CA LYS A 119 -17.70 13.57 29.27
C LYS A 119 -18.96 14.36 29.60
N ARG A 120 -19.73 13.89 30.59
CA ARG A 120 -20.91 14.60 31.09
C ARG A 120 -20.50 16.03 31.40
N ILE A 121 -21.08 16.97 30.68
CA ILE A 121 -20.68 18.38 30.75
C ILE A 121 -21.23 18.91 32.08
N PRO A 122 -20.37 19.45 32.98
CA PRO A 122 -20.82 19.97 34.26
C PRO A 122 -21.73 21.19 34.08
N ALA A 123 -22.69 21.37 35.00
CA ALA A 123 -23.70 22.43 34.90
C ALA A 123 -23.13 23.86 34.95
N SER A 124 -21.90 24.04 35.45
CA SER A 124 -21.18 25.32 35.46
C SER A 124 -20.42 25.60 34.16
N MET A 125 -20.45 24.69 33.18
CA MET A 125 -19.74 24.89 31.92
C MET A 125 -20.52 25.86 31.03
N THR A 126 -20.00 27.07 30.89
CA THR A 126 -20.51 28.06 29.95
C THR A 126 -20.05 27.70 28.54
N PHE A 127 -20.99 27.56 27.61
CA PHE A 127 -20.70 27.40 26.19
C PHE A 127 -20.90 28.73 25.48
N GLY A 128 -19.97 29.07 24.61
CA GLY A 128 -19.99 30.29 23.84
C GLY A 128 -18.63 30.57 23.24
N ILE A 129 -18.61 31.39 22.19
CA ILE A 129 -17.38 31.91 21.61
C ILE A 129 -17.10 33.21 22.35
N SER A 130 -16.00 33.29 23.10
CA SER A 130 -15.59 34.56 23.71
C SER A 130 -15.52 35.64 22.63
N THR A 131 -15.98 36.84 22.92
CA THR A 131 -15.86 37.96 21.99
C THR A 131 -14.40 38.11 21.55
N ARG A 132 -14.18 37.98 20.24
CA ARG A 132 -12.84 38.17 19.67
C ARG A 132 -12.39 39.58 20.04
N PRO A 133 -11.21 39.77 20.67
CA PRO A 133 -10.72 41.11 20.95
C PRO A 133 -10.67 41.90 19.64
N SER A 134 -11.01 43.18 19.72
CA SER A 134 -10.86 44.07 18.56
C SER A 134 -9.42 44.04 18.08
N THR A 135 -9.21 44.24 16.78
CA THR A 135 -7.86 44.36 16.23
C THR A 135 -7.12 45.47 16.98
N PRO A 136 -6.03 45.18 17.70
CA PRO A 136 -5.34 46.18 18.50
C PRO A 136 -4.88 47.31 17.58
N VAL A 137 -5.30 48.55 17.87
CA VAL A 137 -5.03 49.73 17.03
C VAL A 137 -3.52 49.96 16.88
N PHE A 138 -2.75 49.64 17.91
CA PHE A 138 -1.29 49.74 17.90
C PHE A 138 -0.64 48.90 16.78
N ASP A 139 -1.08 47.65 16.58
CA ASP A 139 -0.56 46.79 15.51
C ASP A 139 -0.88 47.33 14.11
N LEU A 140 -1.97 48.10 13.98
CA LEU A 140 -2.34 48.76 12.72
C LEU A 140 -1.45 49.97 12.45
N LEU A 141 -1.21 50.81 13.48
CA LEU A 141 -0.36 51.98 13.39
C LEU A 141 1.11 51.63 13.15
N GLU A 142 1.59 50.53 13.75
CA GLU A 142 2.96 50.03 13.56
C GLU A 142 3.12 49.16 12.30
N HIS A 143 2.09 49.02 11.45
CA HIS A 143 2.12 48.18 10.24
C HIS A 143 2.49 46.70 10.47
N ARG A 144 2.32 46.16 11.68
CA ARG A 144 2.72 44.78 12.01
C ARG A 144 2.03 43.71 11.17
N TYR A 145 0.86 43.99 10.64
CA TYR A 145 0.15 43.06 9.74
C TYR A 145 0.79 43.01 8.35
N GLN A 146 1.26 44.15 7.83
CA GLN A 146 2.02 44.21 6.58
C GLN A 146 3.34 43.45 6.74
N ASP A 147 4.06 43.66 7.84
CA ASP A 147 5.32 42.95 8.10
C ASP A 147 5.12 41.44 8.25
N ARG A 148 4.07 41.02 8.98
CA ARG A 148 3.68 39.62 9.07
C ARG A 148 3.41 39.02 7.70
N TRP A 149 2.65 39.71 6.86
CA TRP A 149 2.32 39.25 5.51
C TRP A 149 3.57 39.14 4.62
N LEU A 150 4.46 40.13 4.63
CA LEU A 150 5.73 40.11 3.89
C LEU A 150 6.65 38.97 4.37
N ASN A 151 6.69 38.73 5.68
CA ASN A 151 7.46 37.62 6.26
C ASN A 151 6.89 36.26 5.86
N GLU A 152 5.58 36.11 5.89
CA GLU A 152 4.90 34.88 5.46
C GLU A 152 5.09 34.62 3.97
N ARG A 153 4.98 35.68 3.13
CA ARG A 153 5.31 35.62 1.70
C ARG A 153 6.74 35.14 1.47
N ARG A 154 7.73 35.74 2.14
CA ARG A 154 9.14 35.31 2.05
C ARG A 154 9.32 33.85 2.47
N LYS A 155 8.71 33.42 3.59
CA LYS A 155 8.77 32.02 4.04
C LYS A 155 8.16 31.06 3.02
N ASN A 156 7.00 31.41 2.46
CA ASN A 156 6.33 30.59 1.46
C ASN A 156 7.13 30.50 0.15
N GLU A 157 7.75 31.59 -0.27
CA GLU A 157 8.63 31.60 -1.45
C GLU A 157 9.89 30.75 -1.23
N LEU A 158 10.52 30.86 -0.06
CA LEU A 158 11.66 30.03 0.33
C LEU A 158 11.28 28.55 0.34
N ALA A 159 10.18 28.18 0.99
CA ALA A 159 9.68 26.81 1.02
C ALA A 159 9.35 26.27 -0.39
N LYS A 160 8.83 27.12 -1.28
CA LYS A 160 8.57 26.75 -2.68
C LYS A 160 9.87 26.52 -3.44
N ARG A 161 10.90 27.36 -3.25
CA ARG A 161 12.24 27.17 -3.81
C ARG A 161 12.87 25.87 -3.31
N ASP A 162 12.82 25.59 -2.02
CA ASP A 162 13.37 24.37 -1.43
C ASP A 162 12.71 23.12 -2.01
N ARG A 163 11.38 23.11 -2.15
CA ARG A 163 10.64 22.02 -2.80
C ARG A 163 11.06 21.84 -4.26
N LEU A 164 11.30 22.92 -4.99
CA LEU A 164 11.74 22.87 -6.38
C LEU A 164 13.16 22.27 -6.49
N VAL A 165 14.08 22.68 -5.61
CA VAL A 165 15.44 22.13 -5.52
C VAL A 165 15.39 20.65 -5.16
N GLN A 166 14.58 20.25 -4.18
CA GLN A 166 14.38 18.84 -3.83
C GLN A 166 13.86 18.03 -5.02
N LYS A 167 12.85 18.52 -5.75
CA LYS A 167 12.34 17.86 -6.96
C LYS A 167 13.39 17.75 -8.07
N GLN A 168 14.19 18.79 -8.29
CA GLN A 168 15.30 18.73 -9.24
C GLN A 168 16.37 17.73 -8.83
N ASN A 169 16.69 17.64 -7.53
CA ASN A 169 17.62 16.64 -7.01
C ASN A 169 17.09 15.20 -7.12
N LEU A 170 15.79 14.99 -6.96
CA LEU A 170 15.13 13.70 -7.18
C LEU A 170 15.13 13.28 -8.66
N ASN A 171 15.10 14.25 -9.58
CA ASN A 171 15.12 14.03 -11.03
C ASN A 171 16.54 13.94 -11.62
N LYS A 172 17.59 13.79 -10.81
CA LYS A 172 19.00 13.69 -11.29
C LYS A 172 19.34 12.39 -12.03
N GLY A 173 18.38 11.50 -12.22
CA GLY A 173 18.53 10.32 -13.07
C GLY A 173 17.49 9.28 -12.72
N ILE A 174 17.02 8.55 -13.73
CA ILE A 174 16.29 7.30 -13.54
C ILE A 174 17.22 6.40 -12.71
N TYR A 175 16.74 5.88 -11.58
CA TYR A 175 17.53 4.97 -10.75
C TYR A 175 17.93 3.75 -11.60
N GLU A 176 19.22 3.61 -11.90
CA GLU A 176 19.71 2.46 -12.64
C GLU A 176 19.72 1.24 -11.73
N THR A 177 19.00 0.20 -12.13
CA THR A 177 19.06 -1.08 -11.43
C THR A 177 20.43 -1.72 -11.62
N ARG A 178 20.84 -2.60 -10.69
CA ARG A 178 22.11 -3.35 -10.79
C ARG A 178 22.29 -4.04 -12.16
N ALA A 179 21.19 -4.53 -12.76
CA ALA A 179 21.22 -5.13 -14.09
C ALA A 179 21.55 -4.12 -15.20
N SER A 180 21.01 -2.90 -15.13
CA SER A 180 21.36 -1.82 -16.08
C SER A 180 22.85 -1.44 -15.97
N LEU A 181 23.36 -1.33 -14.73
CA LEU A 181 24.76 -1.02 -14.49
C LEU A 181 25.69 -2.10 -15.04
N LEU A 182 25.37 -3.38 -14.81
CA LEU A 182 26.16 -4.52 -15.31
C LEU A 182 26.11 -4.68 -16.84
N ARG A 183 25.09 -4.14 -17.53
CA ARG A 183 25.05 -4.09 -19.00
C ARG A 183 26.04 -3.07 -19.57
N LYS A 184 26.30 -1.98 -18.84
CA LYS A 184 27.23 -0.93 -19.27
C LYS A 184 28.67 -1.26 -18.90
N TYR A 185 28.86 -1.92 -17.77
CA TYR A 185 30.18 -2.23 -17.23
C TYR A 185 30.16 -3.57 -16.51
N CYS A 186 30.89 -4.54 -17.07
CA CYS A 186 31.20 -5.78 -16.36
C CYS A 186 32.53 -5.56 -15.62
N PRO A 187 32.55 -5.53 -14.27
CA PRO A 187 33.81 -5.42 -13.55
C PRO A 187 34.70 -6.63 -13.89
N PRO A 188 36.01 -6.44 -14.10
CA PRO A 188 36.93 -7.55 -14.32
C PRO A 188 36.85 -8.48 -13.11
N VAL A 189 36.41 -9.71 -13.32
CA VAL A 189 36.42 -10.75 -12.29
C VAL A 189 37.83 -11.29 -12.23
N GLU A 190 38.54 -11.06 -11.11
CA GLU A 190 39.80 -11.74 -10.88
C GLU A 190 39.56 -13.25 -10.91
N SER A 191 40.36 -13.96 -11.70
CA SER A 191 40.24 -15.41 -11.78
C SER A 191 40.51 -16.00 -10.39
N PRO A 192 39.66 -16.92 -9.90
CA PRO A 192 39.89 -17.55 -8.61
C PRO A 192 41.26 -18.24 -8.63
N PRO A 193 42.00 -18.21 -7.50
CA PRO A 193 43.28 -18.88 -7.42
C PRO A 193 43.10 -20.37 -7.73
N LEU A 194 44.10 -20.94 -8.37
CA LEU A 194 44.10 -22.36 -8.72
C LEU A 194 43.91 -23.22 -7.46
N TRP A 195 43.12 -24.28 -7.55
CA TRP A 195 42.87 -25.14 -6.39
C TRP A 195 44.18 -25.75 -5.87
N GLN A 196 44.44 -25.55 -4.59
CA GLN A 196 45.59 -26.10 -3.88
C GLN A 196 45.11 -26.68 -2.55
N MET A 197 45.62 -27.87 -2.17
CA MET A 197 45.31 -28.44 -0.86
C MET A 197 45.83 -27.54 0.28
N PRO A 198 45.09 -27.35 1.38
CA PRO A 198 45.51 -26.48 2.50
C PRO A 198 46.89 -26.82 3.08
N LYS A 199 47.23 -28.11 3.13
CA LYS A 199 48.54 -28.59 3.63
C LYS A 199 49.73 -28.14 2.77
N PHE A 200 49.50 -27.75 1.51
CA PHE A 200 50.55 -27.32 0.58
C PHE A 200 50.67 -25.80 0.48
N GLN A 201 49.73 -25.01 1.01
CA GLN A 201 49.80 -23.54 0.95
C GLN A 201 51.01 -22.96 1.69
N LYS A 202 51.49 -23.64 2.74
CA LYS A 202 52.62 -23.18 3.57
C LYS A 202 53.95 -23.88 3.24
N GLN A 203 53.97 -24.84 2.31
CA GLN A 203 55.17 -25.61 2.02
C GLN A 203 56.00 -24.95 0.93
N GLN A 204 57.28 -24.71 1.23
CA GLN A 204 58.24 -24.21 0.24
C GLN A 204 58.71 -25.33 -0.70
N PRO A 205 59.14 -25.02 -1.93
CA PRO A 205 59.71 -26.03 -2.83
C PRO A 205 60.94 -26.67 -2.19
N HIS A 206 60.94 -28.00 -2.09
CA HIS A 206 62.08 -28.77 -1.56
C HIS A 206 63.22 -28.94 -2.57
N LEU A 207 62.96 -28.62 -3.85
CA LEU A 207 63.90 -28.81 -4.93
C LEU A 207 64.04 -27.49 -5.70
N GLU A 208 65.24 -26.93 -5.72
CA GLU A 208 65.64 -25.84 -6.60
C GLU A 208 66.44 -26.46 -7.75
N THR A 209 65.81 -26.59 -8.93
CA THR A 209 66.46 -27.17 -10.13
C THR A 209 67.33 -26.16 -10.88
N PHE A 210 67.27 -24.88 -10.53
CA PHE A 210 68.04 -23.82 -11.17
C PHE A 210 69.44 -23.71 -10.58
N ARG A 211 70.43 -23.45 -11.45
CA ARG A 211 71.84 -23.30 -11.04
C ARG A 211 72.10 -22.03 -10.22
N SER A 212 71.26 -21.00 -10.35
CA SER A 212 71.33 -19.75 -9.59
C SER A 212 69.96 -19.06 -9.55
N THR A 213 69.77 -18.15 -8.60
CA THR A 213 68.54 -17.33 -8.47
C THR A 213 68.32 -16.42 -9.68
N GLN A 214 69.40 -15.90 -10.28
CA GLN A 214 69.34 -15.11 -11.51
C GLN A 214 68.88 -15.95 -12.71
N ALA A 215 69.38 -17.20 -12.82
CA ALA A 215 68.94 -18.11 -13.88
C ALA A 215 67.46 -18.47 -13.74
N ARG A 216 66.97 -18.62 -12.49
CA ARG A 216 65.55 -18.81 -12.18
C ARG A 216 64.71 -17.63 -12.68
N GLN A 217 65.05 -16.40 -12.30
CA GLN A 217 64.32 -15.19 -12.71
C GLN A 217 64.25 -15.07 -14.24
N LYS A 218 65.40 -15.22 -14.91
CA LYS A 218 65.48 -15.16 -16.37
C LYS A 218 64.63 -16.23 -17.06
N ALA A 219 64.57 -17.44 -16.51
CA ALA A 219 63.72 -18.50 -17.02
C ALA A 219 62.22 -18.14 -16.89
N PHE A 220 61.80 -17.63 -15.74
CA PHE A 220 60.40 -17.19 -15.54
C PHE A 220 60.02 -15.99 -16.42
N GLU A 221 60.92 -15.04 -16.64
CA GLU A 221 60.72 -13.93 -17.57
C GLU A 221 60.53 -14.44 -19.01
N SER A 222 61.40 -15.36 -19.45
CA SER A 222 61.28 -15.97 -20.79
C SER A 222 59.97 -16.75 -20.94
N HIS A 223 59.56 -17.46 -19.89
CA HIS A 223 58.29 -18.18 -19.87
C HIS A 223 57.10 -17.21 -19.92
N ALA A 224 57.13 -16.11 -19.17
CA ALA A 224 56.08 -15.10 -19.18
C ALA A 224 55.91 -14.43 -20.55
N THR A 225 57.01 -14.29 -21.31
CA THR A 225 56.92 -13.81 -22.70
C THR A 225 56.35 -14.88 -23.64
N ASP A 226 56.81 -16.13 -23.52
CA ASP A 226 56.40 -17.25 -24.40
C ASP A 226 54.95 -17.70 -24.15
N CYS A 227 54.47 -17.62 -22.91
CA CYS A 227 53.13 -18.07 -22.52
C CYS A 227 52.00 -17.28 -23.18
N THR A 228 52.26 -16.04 -23.61
CA THR A 228 51.28 -15.17 -24.27
C THR A 228 50.81 -15.70 -25.62
N ALA A 229 51.67 -16.46 -26.32
CA ALA A 229 51.39 -17.02 -27.62
C ALA A 229 50.93 -18.49 -27.55
N ARG A 230 50.77 -19.05 -26.34
CA ARG A 230 50.48 -20.47 -26.12
C ARG A 230 49.09 -20.69 -25.53
N THR A 231 48.49 -21.81 -25.90
CA THR A 231 47.20 -22.26 -25.37
C THR A 231 47.31 -22.76 -23.93
N GLY A 232 46.18 -22.72 -23.21
CA GLY A 232 46.03 -23.30 -21.87
C GLY A 232 46.28 -22.33 -20.72
N VAL A 233 45.71 -22.65 -19.56
CA VAL A 233 45.68 -21.76 -18.36
C VAL A 233 47.09 -21.36 -17.87
N PHE A 234 48.10 -22.20 -18.12
CA PHE A 234 49.49 -21.96 -17.72
C PHE A 234 50.41 -21.54 -18.88
N GLY A 235 49.89 -21.47 -20.11
CA GLY A 235 50.68 -21.15 -21.32
C GLY A 235 51.79 -22.15 -21.64
N HIS A 236 51.63 -23.42 -21.25
CA HIS A 236 52.49 -24.53 -21.63
C HIS A 236 51.96 -25.34 -22.82
N GLY A 237 50.82 -24.94 -23.41
CA GLY A 237 50.21 -25.64 -24.53
C GLY A 237 50.86 -25.33 -25.88
N THR A 238 50.19 -25.73 -26.96
CA THR A 238 50.62 -25.42 -28.34
C THR A 238 50.46 -23.94 -28.65
N TYR A 239 51.25 -23.40 -29.58
CA TYR A 239 51.10 -22.03 -30.04
C TYR A 239 49.69 -21.79 -30.63
N GLU A 240 49.08 -20.66 -30.28
CA GLU A 240 47.84 -20.19 -30.90
C GLU A 240 48.10 -19.77 -32.35
N SER A 241 47.17 -20.09 -33.25
CA SER A 241 47.20 -19.55 -34.61
C SER A 241 47.06 -18.02 -34.55
N ALA A 242 47.73 -17.31 -35.47
CA ALA A 242 47.59 -15.86 -35.58
C ALA A 242 46.10 -15.48 -35.69
N LYS A 243 45.64 -14.60 -34.79
CA LYS A 243 44.28 -14.05 -34.83
C LYS A 243 44.22 -13.05 -35.99
N SER A 244 43.53 -13.43 -37.07
CA SER A 244 43.25 -12.58 -38.24
C SER A 244 42.30 -11.44 -37.91
#